data_AF-A0A800CM28-F1
#
_entry.id   AF-A0A800CM28-F1
#
_cell.length_a   1.000
_cell.length_b   1.000
_cell.length_c   1.000
_cell.angle_alpha   90.00
_cell.angle_beta   90.00
_cell.angle_gamma   90.00
#
_symmetry.space_group_name_H-M   'P 1'
#
loop_
_entity.id
_entity.type
_entity.pdbx_description
1 polymer ?
#
loop_
_entity_poly.entity_id
_entity_poly.type
_entity_poly.pdbx_seq_one_letter_code
_entity_poly.pdbx_strand_id
1 'polypeptide(L)'
;MRRIKGMSRISRPLMPLLLLLIGPVFPVEGGEVKFLQDKDSLILDIRFESDEAPLNLPLQIAPNFEPKLTILEPNDAWKDLAEVVDTGYIGDARVALLTVRPRYKRIRLKVKTGIFPSKLPASHKRPFDDFLSSLLPNFAPTPPPRPLAAPTRRVWVPPNPACKIYVRKEGIYHISLSDLTSAGIPIKDIDPRTFRMFNRGKVVPLFVAGEGDGRFDPGDYIEFWGESYRDDYTDLNVYWLTWGSGRGERMA
;
A
#
# COMPACT_ATOMS: atom_id res chain seq x y z
N MET A 1 -15.19 -7.71 59.42
CA MET A 1 -13.86 -8.26 59.77
C MET A 1 -13.28 -8.87 58.50
N ARG A 2 -12.10 -8.57 57.96
CA ARG A 2 -10.91 -7.81 58.38
C ARG A 2 -10.37 -7.01 57.16
N ARG A 3 -9.85 -5.82 57.43
CA ARG A 3 -8.98 -4.99 56.57
C ARG A 3 -7.52 -5.40 56.78
N ILE A 4 -6.66 -5.26 55.75
CA ILE A 4 -5.33 -4.59 55.74
C ILE A 4 -5.09 -4.20 54.26
N LYS A 5 -5.03 -2.94 53.79
CA LYS A 5 -4.29 -1.69 54.12
C LYS A 5 -2.88 -1.65 53.48
N GLY A 6 -2.71 -0.79 52.47
CA GLY A 6 -1.41 -0.51 51.86
C GLY A 6 -1.45 0.37 50.60
N MET A 7 -2.28 1.42 50.59
CA MET A 7 -2.29 2.44 49.54
C MET A 7 -1.42 3.61 50.00
N SER A 8 -0.26 3.82 49.39
CA SER A 8 0.51 5.05 49.55
C SER A 8 0.31 5.93 48.31
N ARG A 9 -0.51 6.98 48.49
CA ARG A 9 -0.50 8.15 47.62
C ARG A 9 0.79 8.92 47.92
N ILE A 10 1.64 9.09 46.92
CA ILE A 10 2.65 10.14 46.96
C ILE A 10 2.09 11.31 46.14
N SER A 11 1.72 12.33 46.88
CA SER A 11 1.30 13.66 46.43
C SER A 11 2.38 14.29 45.55
N ARG A 12 1.97 14.81 44.40
CA ARG A 12 2.71 15.78 43.60
C ARG A 12 3.07 17.01 44.46
N PRO A 13 4.31 17.52 44.42
CA PRO A 13 4.52 18.95 44.50
C PRO A 13 4.41 19.55 43.09
N LEU A 14 3.53 20.54 42.97
CA LEU A 14 3.50 21.53 41.90
C LEU A 14 4.80 22.35 41.97
N MET A 15 5.60 22.42 40.89
CA MET A 15 6.39 23.61 40.53
C MET A 15 7.06 23.44 39.15
N PRO A 16 7.48 24.53 38.48
CA PRO A 16 6.90 24.94 37.20
C PRO A 16 7.83 24.73 35.99
N LEU A 17 7.18 24.62 34.83
CA LEU A 17 7.61 25.10 33.52
C LEU A 17 9.12 25.26 33.27
N LEU A 18 9.75 24.23 32.70
CA LEU A 18 10.82 24.43 31.71
C LEU A 18 10.74 23.35 30.63
N LEU A 19 10.37 23.78 29.43
CA LEU A 19 10.22 22.95 28.25
C LEU A 19 11.61 22.53 27.75
N LEU A 20 12.01 21.27 27.97
CA LEU A 20 13.06 20.63 27.17
C LEU A 20 12.42 19.45 26.45
N LEU A 21 12.36 19.51 25.11
CA LEU A 21 11.86 18.43 24.27
C LEU A 21 12.65 17.14 24.53
N ILE A 22 12.07 16.19 25.27
CA ILE A 22 12.54 14.82 25.31
C ILE A 22 11.72 14.07 24.26
N GLY A 23 12.33 13.72 23.12
CA GLY A 23 11.71 12.90 22.09
C GLY A 23 11.43 11.48 22.59
N PRO A 24 10.63 10.69 21.84
CA PRO A 24 10.34 9.30 22.17
C PRO A 24 11.62 8.47 22.32
N VAL A 25 11.64 7.56 23.31
CA VAL A 25 12.68 6.53 23.47
C VAL A 25 12.19 5.30 22.75
N PHE A 26 12.91 4.87 21.71
CA PHE A 26 12.61 3.63 20.99
C PHE A 26 13.58 2.56 21.47
N PRO A 27 13.10 1.39 21.96
CA PRO A 27 13.97 0.25 22.18
C PRO A 27 14.36 -0.28 20.79
N VAL A 28 15.64 -0.14 20.45
CA VAL A 28 16.21 -0.70 19.23
C VAL A 28 17.23 -1.74 19.69
N GLU A 29 17.36 -2.86 18.98
CA GLU A 29 18.40 -3.85 19.32
C GLU A 29 19.78 -3.16 19.30
N GLY A 30 20.46 -3.11 20.47
CA GLY A 30 21.79 -2.51 20.63
C GLY A 30 21.79 -1.04 21.10
N GLY A 31 21.21 -0.75 22.27
CA GLY A 31 21.41 0.53 22.97
C GLY A 31 20.17 1.40 23.17
N GLU A 32 20.23 2.31 24.15
CA GLU A 32 19.21 3.35 24.36
C GLU A 32 19.42 4.52 23.40
N VAL A 33 18.40 4.84 22.61
CA VAL A 33 18.46 5.97 21.67
C VAL A 33 17.49 7.07 22.07
N LYS A 34 18.02 8.29 22.23
CA LYS A 34 17.22 9.51 22.39
C LYS A 34 17.26 10.34 21.12
N PHE A 35 16.08 10.71 20.66
CA PHE A 35 15.89 11.49 19.45
C PHE A 35 15.63 12.96 19.78
N LEU A 36 16.37 13.84 19.14
CA LEU A 36 16.16 15.29 19.17
C LEU A 36 15.99 15.76 17.73
N GLN A 37 14.78 16.14 17.36
CA GLN A 37 14.48 16.63 16.02
C GLN A 37 14.91 18.11 15.89
N ASP A 38 15.72 18.42 14.87
CA ASP A 38 16.25 19.76 14.57
C ASP A 38 15.96 20.12 13.11
N LYS A 39 14.81 20.75 12.82
CA LYS A 39 14.39 21.16 11.46
C LYS A 39 14.42 20.01 10.44
N ASP A 40 15.46 19.97 9.60
CA ASP A 40 15.74 18.98 8.53
C ASP A 40 16.66 17.84 8.98
N SER A 41 17.05 17.86 10.26
CA SER A 41 18.08 17.04 10.86
C SER A 41 17.51 16.25 12.04
N LEU A 42 17.97 15.02 12.18
CA LEU A 42 17.74 14.19 13.34
C LEU A 42 19.04 14.15 14.15
N ILE A 43 18.99 14.53 15.42
CA ILE A 43 20.09 14.35 16.36
C ILE A 43 19.78 13.11 17.20
N LEU A 44 20.73 12.18 17.25
CA LEU A 44 20.64 10.94 17.98
C LEU A 44 21.67 10.97 19.12
N ASP A 45 21.23 10.77 20.36
CA ASP A 45 22.09 10.54 21.53
C ASP A 45 21.93 9.06 21.89
N ILE A 46 22.93 8.27 21.49
CA ILE A 46 22.92 6.81 21.59
C ILE A 46 23.81 6.42 22.78
N ARG A 47 23.30 5.52 23.62
CA ARG A 47 24.06 4.91 24.72
C ARG A 47 24.12 3.41 24.51
N PHE A 48 25.34 2.90 24.42
CA PHE A 48 25.60 1.47 24.32
C PHE A 48 25.94 0.90 25.70
N GLU A 49 25.39 -0.28 25.98
CA GLU A 49 25.85 -1.15 27.07
C GLU A 49 27.00 -2.04 26.58
N SER A 50 27.74 -2.68 27.49
CA SER A 50 28.96 -3.44 27.13
C SER A 50 28.63 -4.62 26.21
N ASP A 51 29.39 -4.78 25.12
CA ASP A 51 29.29 -5.88 24.13
C ASP A 51 27.98 -5.97 23.32
N GLU A 52 27.33 -4.84 23.03
CA GLU A 52 26.14 -4.82 22.18
C GLU A 52 26.45 -5.05 20.68
N ALA A 53 25.41 -5.45 19.92
CA ALA A 53 25.47 -5.51 18.47
C ALA A 53 25.43 -4.09 17.85
N PRO A 54 25.83 -3.91 16.58
CA PRO A 54 25.63 -2.65 15.87
C PRO A 54 24.15 -2.26 15.85
N LEU A 55 23.89 -0.99 16.17
CA LEU A 55 22.56 -0.40 16.09
C LEU A 55 22.19 -0.19 14.63
N ASN A 56 21.09 -0.79 14.19
CA ASN A 56 20.52 -0.62 12.86
C ASN A 56 19.22 0.16 12.98
N LEU A 57 19.19 1.37 12.41
CA LEU A 57 18.05 2.26 12.54
C LEU A 57 17.56 2.73 11.16
N PRO A 58 16.35 2.32 10.73
CA PRO A 58 15.78 2.83 9.50
C PRO A 58 15.33 4.28 9.69
N LEU A 59 15.63 5.14 8.72
CA LEU A 59 15.33 6.57 8.71
C LEU A 59 14.63 6.94 7.41
N GLN A 60 13.59 7.77 7.49
CA GLN A 60 12.97 8.37 6.30
C GLN A 60 13.88 9.47 5.73
N ILE A 61 14.03 9.51 4.40
CA ILE A 61 14.74 10.55 3.65
C ILE A 61 13.77 11.22 2.66
N ALA A 62 13.95 12.52 2.40
CA ALA A 62 13.22 13.19 1.34
C ALA A 62 13.61 12.63 -0.06
N PRO A 63 12.65 12.50 -1.01
CA PRO A 63 12.90 11.87 -2.32
C PRO A 63 14.09 12.43 -3.12
N ASN A 64 14.35 13.74 -3.02
CA ASN A 64 15.43 14.42 -3.75
C ASN A 64 16.54 14.92 -2.84
N PHE A 65 16.77 14.23 -1.72
CA PHE A 65 17.78 14.60 -0.73
C PHE A 65 18.81 13.48 -0.57
N GLU A 66 20.08 13.84 -0.53
CA GLU A 66 21.16 12.93 -0.15
C GLU A 66 21.41 13.06 1.35
N PRO A 67 21.32 11.96 2.12
CA PRO A 67 21.48 12.02 3.56
C PRO A 67 22.91 12.42 3.92
N LYS A 68 23.07 13.27 4.94
CA LYS A 68 24.39 13.68 5.43
C LYS A 68 24.54 13.33 6.89
N LEU A 69 25.48 12.43 7.18
CA LEU A 69 25.87 12.03 8.53
C LEU A 69 26.98 12.94 9.05
N THR A 70 26.87 13.37 10.30
CA THR A 70 27.91 14.11 11.04
C THR A 70 28.01 13.55 12.45
N ILE A 71 29.21 13.15 12.85
CA ILE A 71 29.47 12.73 14.23
C ILE A 71 29.71 13.99 15.05
N LEU A 72 28.89 14.20 16.09
CA LEU A 72 29.02 15.35 16.99
C LEU A 72 29.89 14.99 18.20
N GLU A 73 29.71 13.80 18.75
CA GLU A 73 30.53 13.28 19.85
C GLU A 73 30.70 11.75 19.66
N PRO A 74 31.90 11.19 19.90
CA PRO A 74 33.13 11.87 20.29
C PRO A 74 33.87 12.52 19.10
N ASN A 75 34.68 13.55 19.35
CA ASN A 75 35.36 14.32 18.29
C ASN A 75 36.48 13.54 17.57
N ASP A 76 37.02 12.52 18.23
CA ASP A 76 38.08 11.61 17.76
C ASP A 76 37.52 10.29 17.20
N ALA A 77 36.24 10.28 16.85
CA ALA A 77 35.57 9.11 16.29
C ALA A 77 36.20 8.63 14.97
N TRP A 78 36.19 7.30 14.78
CA TRP A 78 36.61 6.70 13.52
C TRP A 78 35.57 6.97 12.42
N LYS A 79 36.02 7.11 11.17
CA LYS A 79 35.14 7.39 10.02
C LYS A 79 34.08 6.30 9.78
N ASP A 80 34.40 5.08 10.15
CA ASP A 80 33.56 3.89 9.99
C ASP A 80 32.68 3.62 11.22
N LEU A 81 32.65 4.54 12.19
CA LEU A 81 31.84 4.41 13.41
C LEU A 81 30.34 4.35 13.09
N ALA A 82 29.91 5.12 12.09
CA ALA A 82 28.55 5.13 11.62
C ALA A 82 28.49 5.34 10.11
N GLU A 83 27.49 4.75 9.47
CA GLU A 83 27.21 4.90 8.05
C GLU A 83 25.71 5.02 7.81
N VAL A 84 25.34 5.76 6.77
CA VAL A 84 23.94 5.87 6.32
C VAL A 84 23.88 5.41 4.88
N VAL A 85 23.16 4.32 4.65
CA VAL A 85 23.02 3.70 3.34
C VAL A 85 21.60 3.86 2.86
N ASP A 86 21.40 4.45 1.68
CA ASP A 86 20.08 4.51 1.04
C ASP A 86 19.64 3.10 0.64
N THR A 87 18.49 2.67 1.15
CA THR A 87 17.95 1.32 0.95
C THR A 87 16.78 1.30 -0.03
N GLY A 88 16.33 2.45 -0.52
CA GLY A 88 15.22 2.56 -1.47
C GLY A 88 13.90 2.96 -0.80
N TYR A 89 12.81 2.29 -1.14
CA TYR A 89 11.45 2.68 -0.73
C TYR A 89 10.74 1.58 0.04
N ILE A 90 10.00 1.98 1.08
CA ILE A 90 9.01 1.15 1.78
C ILE A 90 7.68 1.90 1.71
N GLY A 91 6.72 1.35 0.97
CA GLY A 91 5.48 2.05 0.65
C GLY A 91 5.78 3.33 -0.13
N ASP A 92 5.40 4.48 0.44
CA ASP A 92 5.60 5.82 -0.10
C ASP A 92 6.72 6.62 0.61
N ALA A 93 7.47 5.97 1.51
CA ALA A 93 8.62 6.55 2.19
C ALA A 93 9.93 6.05 1.56
N ARG A 94 10.85 6.96 1.22
CA ARG A 94 12.25 6.62 0.92
C ARG A 94 12.97 6.40 2.24
N VAL A 95 13.68 5.29 2.37
CA VAL A 95 14.27 4.82 3.62
C VAL A 95 15.77 4.60 3.42
N ALA A 96 16.56 5.07 4.38
CA ALA A 96 17.96 4.64 4.56
C ALA A 96 18.12 3.91 5.87
N LEU A 97 19.16 3.08 5.93
CA LEU A 97 19.61 2.43 7.15
C LEU A 97 20.79 3.20 7.72
N LEU A 98 20.65 3.70 8.95
CA LEU A 98 21.77 4.17 9.78
C LEU A 98 22.31 2.98 10.56
N THR A 99 23.57 2.64 10.34
CA THR A 99 24.30 1.63 11.11
C THR A 99 25.28 2.33 12.03
N VAL A 100 25.26 2.03 13.33
CA VAL A 100 26.20 2.60 14.32
C VAL A 100 26.91 1.49 15.07
N ARG A 101 28.23 1.52 15.06
CA ARG A 101 29.07 0.50 15.71
C ARG A 101 29.27 0.83 17.20
N PRO A 102 29.16 -0.15 18.11
CA PRO A 102 29.15 0.05 19.56
C PRO A 102 30.57 0.20 20.13
N ARG A 103 31.37 1.11 19.57
CA ARG A 103 32.77 1.34 20.01
C ARG A 103 32.89 2.28 21.20
N TYR A 104 31.87 3.10 21.44
CA TYR A 104 31.85 4.08 22.52
C TYR A 104 30.56 3.92 23.33
N LYS A 105 30.64 4.11 24.64
CA LYS A 105 29.47 4.07 25.54
C LYS A 105 28.42 5.12 25.21
N ARG A 106 28.84 6.23 24.61
CA ARG A 106 27.95 7.31 24.18
C ARG A 106 28.40 7.86 22.83
N ILE A 107 27.46 7.95 21.91
CA ILE A 107 27.68 8.52 20.57
C ILE A 107 26.58 9.52 20.30
N ARG A 108 26.96 10.72 19.87
CA ARG A 108 26.03 11.74 19.40
C ARG A 108 26.21 11.96 17.91
N LEU A 109 25.15 11.71 17.16
CA LEU A 109 25.14 11.83 15.70
C LEU A 109 24.13 12.89 15.27
N LYS A 110 24.40 13.54 14.14
CA LYS A 110 23.44 14.36 13.40
C LYS A 110 23.29 13.78 12.00
N VAL A 111 22.05 13.47 11.62
CA VAL A 111 21.72 12.99 10.28
C VAL A 111 20.77 14.00 9.64
N LYS A 112 21.21 14.64 8.56
CA LYS A 112 20.31 15.42 7.70
C LYS A 112 19.56 14.47 6.78
N THR A 113 18.23 14.53 6.80
CA THR A 113 17.36 13.67 5.99
C THR A 113 16.52 14.45 4.99
N GLY A 114 16.49 15.78 5.11
CA GLY A 114 15.63 16.64 4.30
C GLY A 114 14.14 16.50 4.63
N ILE A 115 13.80 15.69 5.63
CA ILE A 115 12.43 15.56 6.15
C ILE A 115 12.17 16.70 7.12
N PHE A 116 11.14 17.47 6.84
CA PHE A 116 10.62 18.52 7.71
C PHE A 116 9.36 17.99 8.39
N PRO A 117 9.37 17.71 9.70
CA PRO A 117 8.19 17.22 10.39
C PRO A 117 7.09 18.28 10.30
N SER A 118 5.99 17.94 9.65
CA SER A 118 4.80 18.78 9.63
C SER A 118 4.10 18.68 10.99
N LYS A 119 3.93 19.80 11.71
CA LYS A 119 3.09 19.84 12.92
C LYS A 119 1.60 19.64 12.63
N LEU A 120 1.20 19.69 11.36
CA LEU A 120 -0.17 19.48 10.91
C LEU A 120 -0.42 17.99 10.70
N PRO A 121 -1.53 17.44 11.21
CA PRO A 121 -1.92 16.08 10.91
C PRO A 121 -2.16 15.93 9.40
N ALA A 122 -1.78 14.78 8.85
CA ALA A 122 -2.14 14.45 7.47
C ALA A 122 -3.67 14.52 7.30
N SER A 123 -4.13 15.08 6.18
CA SER A 123 -5.56 15.22 5.90
C SER A 123 -6.28 13.87 5.71
N HIS A 124 -5.52 12.80 5.48
CA HIS A 124 -6.02 11.43 5.39
C HIS A 124 -4.93 10.45 5.84
N LYS A 125 -5.31 9.45 6.64
CA LYS A 125 -4.44 8.36 7.09
C LYS A 125 -4.31 7.32 5.97
N ARG A 126 -3.09 7.05 5.51
CA ARG A 126 -2.82 6.09 4.44
C ARG A 126 -2.70 4.66 5.00
N PRO A 127 -2.91 3.62 4.18
CA PRO A 127 -2.84 2.23 4.62
C PRO A 127 -1.52 1.82 5.29
N PHE A 128 -0.40 2.47 4.92
CA PHE A 128 0.93 2.17 5.44
C PHE A 128 1.40 3.13 6.54
N ASP A 129 0.66 4.19 6.87
CA ASP A 129 1.12 5.21 7.82
C ASP A 129 1.39 4.60 9.20
N ASP A 130 0.53 3.69 9.68
CA ASP A 130 0.72 3.02 10.97
C ASP A 130 2.00 2.20 10.99
N PHE A 131 2.22 1.41 9.94
CA PHE A 131 3.42 0.60 9.78
C PHE A 131 4.68 1.48 9.71
N LEU A 132 4.66 2.53 8.88
CA LEU A 132 5.81 3.41 8.69
C LEU A 132 6.10 4.24 9.94
N SER A 133 5.08 4.72 10.64
CA SER A 133 5.24 5.42 11.92
C SER A 133 5.78 4.51 13.03
N SER A 134 5.50 3.20 12.97
CA SER A 134 6.05 2.22 13.89
C SER A 134 7.51 1.85 13.60
N LEU A 135 7.90 1.89 12.32
CA LEU A 135 9.23 1.50 11.86
C LEU A 135 10.22 2.67 11.88
N LEU A 136 9.78 3.85 11.44
CA LEU A 136 10.64 5.01 11.18
C LEU A 136 10.49 6.03 12.31
N PRO A 137 11.54 6.27 13.12
CA PRO A 137 11.48 7.18 14.27
C PRO A 137 11.29 8.65 13.85
N ASN A 138 11.64 8.98 12.60
CA ASN A 138 11.48 10.31 12.01
C ASN A 138 10.38 10.33 10.94
N PHE A 139 9.39 9.43 11.02
CA PHE A 139 8.30 9.38 10.04
C PHE A 139 7.59 10.74 9.93
N ALA A 140 7.49 11.24 8.72
CA ALA A 140 6.65 12.36 8.36
C ALA A 140 5.85 12.00 7.12
N PRO A 141 4.53 12.21 7.11
CA PRO A 141 3.70 11.96 5.93
C PRO A 141 4.25 12.75 4.74
N THR A 142 4.72 12.04 3.72
CA THR A 142 5.19 12.69 2.49
C THR A 142 3.95 13.18 1.73
N PRO A 143 3.85 14.49 1.41
CA PRO A 143 2.81 14.96 0.50
C PRO A 143 2.89 14.11 -0.77
N PRO A 144 1.77 13.64 -1.33
CA PRO A 144 1.85 12.93 -2.59
C PRO A 144 2.52 13.89 -3.58
N PRO A 145 3.40 13.40 -4.48
CA PRO A 145 3.85 14.23 -5.59
C PRO A 145 2.61 14.86 -6.20
N ARG A 146 2.57 16.19 -6.28
CA ARG A 146 1.43 16.92 -6.86
C ARG A 146 1.15 16.21 -8.19
N PRO A 147 -0.04 15.61 -8.38
CA PRO A 147 -0.26 14.76 -9.54
C PRO A 147 0.10 15.58 -10.77
N LEU A 148 1.06 15.11 -11.57
CA LEU A 148 1.06 15.47 -12.98
C LEU A 148 -0.35 15.15 -13.45
N ALA A 149 -1.04 16.12 -14.06
CA ALA A 149 -2.43 15.96 -14.48
C ALA A 149 -2.57 14.57 -15.11
N ALA A 150 -3.26 13.65 -14.41
CA ALA A 150 -3.32 12.27 -14.85
C ALA A 150 -3.93 12.31 -16.26
N PRO A 151 -3.32 11.68 -17.28
CA PRO A 151 -4.01 11.52 -18.54
C PRO A 151 -5.37 10.91 -18.20
N THR A 152 -6.46 11.53 -18.65
CA THR A 152 -7.82 11.02 -18.45
C THR A 152 -7.99 9.76 -19.28
N ARG A 153 -7.28 8.70 -18.93
CA ARG A 153 -7.53 7.37 -19.44
C ARG A 153 -8.89 7.01 -18.87
N ARG A 154 -9.92 7.04 -19.73
CA ARG A 154 -11.23 6.50 -19.39
C ARG A 154 -11.00 5.03 -19.02
N VAL A 155 -11.01 4.74 -17.72
CA VAL A 155 -10.96 3.38 -17.22
C VAL A 155 -12.28 2.75 -17.62
N TRP A 156 -12.22 1.69 -18.43
CA TRP A 156 -13.42 0.93 -18.75
C TRP A 156 -13.94 0.27 -17.47
N VAL A 157 -15.19 0.54 -17.15
CA VAL A 157 -15.89 -0.06 -16.01
C VAL A 157 -16.76 -1.19 -16.57
N PRO A 158 -16.63 -2.43 -16.05
CA PRO A 158 -17.50 -3.52 -16.46
C PRO A 158 -18.98 -3.17 -16.24
N PRO A 159 -19.87 -3.59 -17.15
CA PRO A 159 -21.30 -3.37 -17.00
C PRO A 159 -21.87 -4.07 -15.75
N ASN A 160 -22.99 -3.56 -15.25
CA ASN A 160 -23.73 -4.13 -14.12
C ASN A 160 -25.23 -4.14 -14.49
N PRO A 161 -25.91 -5.30 -14.53
CA PRO A 161 -25.42 -6.65 -14.19
C PRO A 161 -24.49 -7.25 -15.25
N ALA A 162 -23.55 -8.10 -14.83
CA ALA A 162 -22.70 -8.87 -15.76
C ALA A 162 -22.14 -10.14 -15.11
N CYS A 163 -21.80 -11.14 -15.93
CA CYS A 163 -21.05 -12.33 -15.53
C CYS A 163 -19.68 -12.39 -16.24
N LYS A 164 -18.72 -13.05 -15.59
CA LYS A 164 -17.38 -13.28 -16.16
C LYS A 164 -17.33 -14.62 -16.87
N ILE A 165 -16.72 -14.64 -18.05
CA ILE A 165 -16.44 -15.85 -18.81
C ILE A 165 -14.92 -15.93 -19.02
N TYR A 166 -14.34 -17.04 -18.59
CA TYR A 166 -12.90 -17.27 -18.66
C TYR A 166 -12.57 -18.11 -19.89
N VAL A 167 -11.72 -17.58 -20.75
CA VAL A 167 -11.27 -18.21 -21.99
C VAL A 167 -9.77 -18.44 -21.91
N ARG A 168 -9.31 -19.66 -22.21
CA ARG A 168 -7.88 -20.02 -22.18
C ARG A 168 -7.30 -20.24 -23.56
N LYS A 169 -8.08 -20.83 -24.46
CA LYS A 169 -7.65 -21.16 -25.82
C LYS A 169 -8.44 -20.34 -26.81
N GLU A 170 -7.86 -20.10 -27.97
CA GLU A 170 -8.62 -19.51 -29.06
C GLU A 170 -9.61 -20.52 -29.65
N GLY A 171 -10.81 -20.05 -30.03
CA GLY A 171 -11.83 -20.88 -30.67
C GLY A 171 -13.25 -20.38 -30.43
N ILE A 172 -14.23 -21.14 -30.95
CA ILE A 172 -15.64 -20.89 -30.71
C ILE A 172 -16.03 -21.50 -29.36
N TYR A 173 -16.62 -20.68 -28.50
CA TYR A 173 -17.14 -21.08 -27.20
C TYR A 173 -18.66 -21.13 -27.23
N HIS A 174 -19.22 -22.22 -26.72
CA HIS A 174 -20.64 -22.46 -26.62
C HIS A 174 -21.08 -22.34 -25.15
N ILE A 175 -22.08 -21.50 -24.89
CA ILE A 175 -22.66 -21.28 -23.56
C ILE A 175 -24.13 -21.69 -23.61
N SER A 176 -24.46 -22.75 -22.87
CA SER A 176 -25.81 -23.26 -22.75
C SER A 176 -26.62 -22.55 -21.67
N LEU A 177 -27.94 -22.76 -21.69
CA LEU A 177 -28.83 -22.35 -20.59
C LEU A 177 -28.39 -22.92 -19.23
N SER A 178 -27.92 -24.17 -19.19
CA SER A 178 -27.40 -24.79 -17.96
C SER A 178 -26.17 -24.08 -17.41
N ASP A 179 -25.28 -23.57 -18.27
CA ASP A 179 -24.09 -22.85 -17.83
C ASP A 179 -24.46 -21.52 -17.17
N LEU A 180 -25.38 -20.78 -17.80
CA LEU A 180 -25.87 -19.50 -17.30
C LEU A 180 -26.65 -19.66 -15.98
N THR A 181 -27.48 -20.70 -15.87
CA THR A 181 -28.23 -20.97 -14.62
C THR A 181 -27.31 -21.41 -13.49
N SER A 182 -26.30 -22.24 -13.79
CA SER A 182 -25.28 -22.65 -12.82
C SER A 182 -24.43 -21.47 -12.33
N ALA A 183 -24.25 -20.45 -13.17
CA ALA A 183 -23.61 -19.18 -12.80
C ALA A 183 -24.52 -18.24 -11.97
N GLY A 184 -25.76 -18.65 -11.65
CA GLY A 184 -26.70 -17.88 -10.83
C GLY A 184 -27.39 -16.73 -11.58
N ILE A 185 -27.42 -16.77 -12.92
CA ILE A 185 -28.05 -15.73 -13.74
C ILE A 185 -29.58 -15.98 -13.77
N PRO A 186 -30.42 -14.96 -13.52
CA PRO A 186 -31.88 -15.10 -13.56
C PRO A 186 -32.41 -15.07 -15.00
N ILE A 187 -32.09 -16.10 -15.80
CA ILE A 187 -32.35 -16.16 -17.24
C ILE A 187 -33.83 -15.95 -17.60
N LYS A 188 -34.76 -16.38 -16.73
CA LYS A 188 -36.21 -16.31 -16.98
C LYS A 188 -36.71 -14.88 -17.23
N ASP A 189 -36.00 -13.88 -16.70
CA ASP A 189 -36.39 -12.47 -16.78
C ASP A 189 -35.55 -11.68 -17.80
N ILE A 190 -34.74 -12.38 -18.61
CA ILE A 190 -33.77 -11.77 -19.53
C ILE A 190 -34.24 -11.95 -20.98
N ASP A 191 -34.38 -10.84 -21.71
CA ASP A 191 -34.53 -10.88 -23.17
C ASP A 191 -33.17 -11.23 -23.80
N PRO A 192 -33.03 -12.37 -24.49
CA PRO A 192 -31.77 -12.81 -25.10
C PRO A 192 -31.22 -11.85 -26.16
N ARG A 193 -32.08 -11.02 -26.76
CA ARG A 193 -31.66 -10.00 -27.72
C ARG A 193 -30.79 -8.93 -27.08
N THR A 194 -30.88 -8.79 -25.76
CA THR A 194 -30.09 -7.83 -24.99
C THR A 194 -28.72 -8.34 -24.57
N PHE A 195 -28.39 -9.61 -24.84
CA PHE A 195 -27.07 -10.14 -24.55
C PHE A 195 -25.99 -9.37 -25.30
N ARG A 196 -24.99 -8.93 -24.53
CA ARG A 196 -23.82 -8.18 -25.00
C ARG A 196 -22.57 -8.72 -24.33
N MET A 197 -21.52 -8.92 -25.12
CA MET A 197 -20.22 -9.38 -24.64
C MET A 197 -19.19 -8.26 -24.74
N PHE A 198 -18.32 -8.15 -23.74
CA PHE A 198 -17.19 -7.24 -23.74
C PHE A 198 -15.89 -7.96 -23.42
N ASN A 199 -14.83 -7.62 -24.14
CA ASN A 199 -13.46 -7.99 -23.81
C ASN A 199 -12.61 -6.72 -23.71
N ARG A 200 -12.02 -6.45 -22.54
CA ARG A 200 -11.15 -5.29 -22.30
C ARG A 200 -11.76 -3.95 -22.74
N GLY A 201 -13.08 -3.82 -22.62
CA GLY A 201 -13.84 -2.62 -23.00
C GLY A 201 -14.24 -2.51 -24.47
N LYS A 202 -13.94 -3.51 -25.29
CA LYS A 202 -14.43 -3.62 -26.66
C LYS A 202 -15.62 -4.57 -26.72
N VAL A 203 -16.61 -4.24 -27.55
CA VAL A 203 -17.74 -5.13 -27.81
C VAL A 203 -17.25 -6.34 -28.59
N VAL A 204 -17.73 -7.52 -28.22
CA VAL A 204 -17.46 -8.78 -28.91
C VAL A 204 -18.76 -9.28 -29.53
N PRO A 205 -18.80 -9.52 -30.85
CA PRO A 205 -19.95 -10.10 -31.51
C PRO A 205 -20.27 -11.50 -30.96
N LEU A 206 -21.55 -11.81 -30.83
CA LEU A 206 -22.02 -13.09 -30.36
C LEU A 206 -23.16 -13.63 -31.24
N PHE A 207 -23.38 -14.92 -31.25
CA PHE A 207 -24.53 -15.56 -31.87
C PHE A 207 -25.44 -16.04 -30.76
N VAL A 208 -26.74 -15.78 -30.88
CA VAL A 208 -27.75 -16.27 -29.94
C VAL A 208 -28.74 -17.11 -30.71
N ALA A 209 -28.71 -18.42 -30.49
CA ALA A 209 -29.74 -19.30 -31.01
C ALA A 209 -31.04 -19.07 -30.24
N GLY A 210 -32.16 -19.08 -30.94
CA GLY A 210 -33.50 -18.99 -30.32
C GLY A 210 -33.97 -17.60 -29.90
N GLU A 211 -33.16 -16.53 -30.05
CA GLU A 211 -33.54 -15.18 -29.59
C GLU A 211 -34.78 -14.55 -30.27
N GLY A 212 -35.38 -15.25 -31.23
CA GLY A 212 -36.48 -14.78 -32.09
C GLY A 212 -37.80 -14.56 -31.35
N ASP A 213 -38.03 -15.20 -30.21
CA ASP A 213 -39.26 -15.07 -29.42
C ASP A 213 -39.11 -14.18 -28.17
N GLY A 214 -37.88 -13.73 -27.88
CA GLY A 214 -37.57 -12.89 -26.72
C GLY A 214 -37.48 -13.66 -25.40
N ARG A 215 -37.37 -14.99 -25.45
CA ARG A 215 -37.11 -15.86 -24.30
C ARG A 215 -35.87 -16.69 -24.57
N PHE A 216 -35.18 -17.08 -23.50
CA PHE A 216 -34.05 -18.00 -23.60
C PHE A 216 -34.51 -19.35 -23.06
N ASP A 217 -34.94 -20.21 -23.98
CA ASP A 217 -35.63 -21.46 -23.73
C ASP A 217 -34.67 -22.66 -23.68
N PRO A 218 -35.13 -23.83 -23.16
CA PRO A 218 -34.33 -25.05 -23.19
C PRO A 218 -33.97 -25.44 -24.63
N GLY A 219 -32.69 -25.32 -24.98
CA GLY A 219 -32.18 -25.54 -26.34
C GLY A 219 -31.47 -24.32 -26.91
N ASP A 220 -31.69 -23.14 -26.32
CA ASP A 220 -31.02 -21.90 -26.71
C ASP A 220 -29.60 -21.84 -26.15
N TYR A 221 -28.74 -21.17 -26.91
CA TYR A 221 -27.33 -21.07 -26.59
C TYR A 221 -26.72 -19.78 -27.13
N ILE A 222 -25.59 -19.39 -26.54
CA ILE A 222 -24.76 -18.28 -26.99
C ILE A 222 -23.45 -18.84 -27.51
N GLU A 223 -23.04 -18.39 -28.70
CA GLU A 223 -21.73 -18.67 -29.25
C GLU A 223 -20.93 -17.38 -29.45
N PHE A 224 -19.64 -17.43 -29.18
CA PHE A 224 -18.74 -16.31 -29.46
C PHE A 224 -17.33 -16.82 -29.76
N TRP A 225 -16.57 -16.01 -30.50
CA TRP A 225 -15.15 -16.26 -30.71
C TRP A 225 -14.34 -15.79 -29.49
N GLY A 226 -13.74 -16.74 -28.79
CA GLY A 226 -12.80 -16.46 -27.71
C GLY A 226 -11.38 -16.37 -28.27
N GLU A 227 -10.70 -15.27 -27.99
CA GLU A 227 -9.26 -15.11 -28.23
C GLU A 227 -8.44 -15.61 -27.04
N SER A 228 -7.32 -16.27 -27.33
CA SER A 228 -6.32 -16.59 -26.31
C SER A 228 -5.65 -15.32 -25.79
N TYR A 229 -5.20 -15.36 -24.53
CA TYR A 229 -4.43 -14.29 -23.92
C TYR A 229 -3.27 -14.89 -23.15
N ARG A 230 -2.10 -14.25 -23.20
CA ARG A 230 -0.91 -14.68 -22.46
C ARG A 230 -0.12 -13.47 -21.99
N ASP A 231 0.11 -13.39 -20.69
CA ASP A 231 1.13 -12.56 -20.06
C ASP A 231 1.92 -13.36 -19.02
N ASP A 232 2.85 -12.72 -18.31
CA ASP A 232 3.73 -13.37 -17.33
C ASP A 232 2.98 -13.92 -16.10
N TYR A 233 1.72 -13.53 -15.91
CA TYR A 233 0.93 -13.84 -14.72
C TYR A 233 -0.30 -14.70 -15.02
N THR A 234 -0.82 -14.69 -16.24
CA THR A 234 -2.01 -15.45 -16.61
C THR A 234 -2.07 -15.82 -18.09
N ASP A 235 -2.67 -16.98 -18.35
CA ASP A 235 -3.12 -17.44 -19.66
C ASP A 235 -4.65 -17.36 -19.83
N LEU A 236 -5.33 -16.63 -18.94
CA LEU A 236 -6.79 -16.48 -18.95
C LEU A 236 -7.19 -15.12 -19.50
N ASN A 237 -7.98 -15.15 -20.57
CA ASN A 237 -8.70 -14.00 -21.08
C ASN A 237 -10.08 -13.90 -20.40
N VAL A 238 -10.49 -12.69 -20.01
CA VAL A 238 -11.73 -12.45 -19.28
C VAL A 238 -12.72 -11.67 -20.14
N TYR A 239 -13.84 -12.31 -20.42
CA TYR A 239 -14.98 -11.74 -21.11
C TYR A 239 -16.09 -11.40 -20.12
N TRP A 240 -16.89 -10.41 -20.45
CA TRP A 240 -18.00 -9.93 -19.63
C TRP A 240 -19.30 -9.98 -20.42
N LEU A 241 -20.20 -10.88 -20.03
CA LEU A 241 -21.54 -10.98 -20.61
C LEU A 241 -22.52 -10.18 -19.76
N THR A 242 -23.28 -9.30 -20.40
CA THR A 242 -24.31 -8.46 -19.78
C THR A 242 -25.61 -8.52 -20.57
N TRP A 243 -26.68 -7.98 -19.98
CA TRP A 243 -28.04 -7.98 -20.52
C TRP A 243 -28.80 -6.71 -20.08
N GLY A 244 -29.95 -6.46 -20.69
CA GLY A 244 -30.90 -5.39 -20.30
C GLY A 244 -30.56 -3.96 -20.78
N SER A 245 -29.40 -3.72 -21.41
CA SER A 245 -28.94 -2.36 -21.79
C SER A 245 -29.02 -2.07 -23.31
N GLY A 246 -29.84 -2.81 -24.05
CA GLY A 246 -30.03 -2.68 -25.50
C GLY A 246 -29.55 -3.89 -26.30
N ARG A 247 -29.84 -3.92 -27.61
CA ARG A 247 -29.46 -5.03 -28.50
C ARG A 247 -27.95 -5.17 -28.60
N GLY A 248 -27.44 -6.40 -28.50
CA GLY A 248 -26.01 -6.66 -28.68
C GLY A 248 -25.56 -6.84 -30.12
N GLU A 249 -24.26 -6.72 -30.34
CA GLU A 249 -23.64 -7.01 -31.63
C GLU A 249 -23.73 -8.50 -31.93
N ARG A 250 -24.07 -8.84 -33.18
CA ARG A 250 -24.25 -10.21 -33.63
C ARG A 250 -23.16 -10.60 -34.62
N MET A 251 -22.75 -11.86 -34.60
CA MET A 251 -21.96 -12.44 -35.69
C MET A 251 -22.81 -12.35 -36.98
N ALA A 252 -22.25 -11.77 -38.04
CA ALA A 252 -22.91 -11.56 -39.33
C ALA A 252 -22.52 -12.64 -40.33
#